data_AF-A0A6M0A4D2-F1
#
_entry.id   AF-A0A6M0A4D2-F1
#
_cell.length_a   1.000
_cell.length_b   1.000
_cell.length_c   1.000
_cell.angle_alpha   90.00
_cell.angle_beta   90.00
_cell.angle_gamma   90.00
#
_symmetry.space_group_name_H-M   'P 1'
#
loop_
_entity.id
_entity.type
_entity.pdbx_description
1 polymer ?
#
loop_
_entity_poly.entity_id
_entity_poly.type
_entity_poly.pdbx_seq_one_letter_code
_entity_poly.pdbx_strand_id
1 'polypeptide(L)'
;MVGENSAYLYAKCEFMNPGLSLKDRMANHILDIAEAQGQLKRGDVIVCSSSGNRGCSFAILGNIRGYQVVIVTSEKCSIEKQNHIKALNAEVIVVDHDRYMSYGTDYAKKMGTLM
;
A
#
# COMPACT_ATOMS: atom_id res chain seq x y z
N MET A 1 9.91 31.94 24.34
CA MET A 1 8.57 32.40 24.74
C MET A 1 7.82 32.82 23.49
N VAL A 2 6.54 32.48 23.38
CA VAL A 2 5.68 32.89 22.25
C VAL A 2 5.30 34.37 22.45
N GLY A 3 5.43 35.20 21.41
CA GLY A 3 5.15 36.64 21.45
C GLY A 3 3.66 36.98 21.45
N GLU A 4 3.34 38.26 21.67
CA GLU A 4 1.97 38.79 21.81
C GLU A 4 1.03 38.48 20.62
N ASN A 5 1.58 38.22 19.43
CA ASN A 5 0.83 37.87 18.20
C ASN A 5 1.04 36.40 17.77
N SER A 6 1.16 35.47 18.72
CA SER A 6 1.40 34.05 18.41
C SER A 6 0.11 33.24 18.32
N ALA A 7 0.14 32.18 17.50
CA ALA A 7 -0.92 31.19 17.42
C ALA A 7 -0.41 29.80 17.81
N TYR A 8 -1.32 28.96 18.35
CA TYR A 8 -1.03 27.54 18.57
C TYR A 8 -1.10 26.80 17.23
N LEU A 9 0.02 26.17 16.84
CA LEU A 9 0.08 25.26 15.70
C LEU A 9 0.07 23.82 16.22
N TYR A 10 -0.94 23.06 15.81
CA TYR A 10 -1.02 21.62 16.09
C TYR A 10 -0.73 20.83 14.82
N ALA A 11 -0.03 19.71 14.97
CA ALA A 11 0.24 18.76 13.91
C ALA A 11 -0.27 17.37 14.27
N LYS A 12 -0.70 16.61 13.27
CA LYS A 12 -1.12 15.20 13.44
C LYS A 12 -0.06 14.29 12.84
N CYS A 13 0.61 13.51 13.68
CA CYS A 13 1.73 12.64 13.30
C CYS A 13 1.25 11.34 12.63
N GLU A 14 0.69 11.42 11.42
CA GLU A 14 0.20 10.24 10.67
C GLU A 14 1.29 9.27 10.22
N PHE A 15 2.57 9.61 10.37
CA PHE A 15 3.69 8.69 10.14
C PHE A 15 3.86 7.66 11.26
N MET A 16 3.13 7.80 12.38
CA MET A 16 3.17 6.84 13.50
C MET A 16 2.26 5.61 13.28
N ASN A 17 1.61 5.49 12.12
CA ASN A 17 0.90 4.27 11.76
C ASN A 17 1.90 3.15 11.33
N PRO A 18 1.53 1.86 11.36
CA PRO A 18 2.45 0.74 11.17
C PRO A 18 3.25 0.71 9.85
N GLY A 19 2.63 1.12 8.74
CA GLY A 19 3.24 1.32 7.42
C GLY A 19 3.81 2.74 7.22
N LEU A 20 4.01 3.47 8.32
CA LEU A 20 4.67 4.77 8.40
C LEU A 20 3.96 5.90 7.64
N SER A 21 2.66 5.78 7.40
CA SER A 21 1.90 6.85 6.75
C SER A 21 0.39 6.77 6.99
N LEU A 22 -0.32 7.85 6.62
CA LEU A 22 -1.78 7.88 6.66
C LEU A 22 -2.46 6.80 5.79
N LYS A 23 -1.74 6.23 4.80
CA LYS A 23 -2.29 5.26 3.85
C LYS A 23 -2.70 3.95 4.52
N ASP A 24 -2.18 3.67 5.72
CA ASP A 24 -2.56 2.49 6.49
C ASP A 24 -4.05 2.50 6.83
N ARG A 25 -4.61 3.66 7.19
CA ARG A 25 -6.04 3.80 7.49
C ARG A 25 -6.91 3.48 6.30
N MET A 26 -6.50 3.96 5.12
CA MET A 26 -7.22 3.73 3.87
C MET A 26 -7.12 2.27 3.43
N ALA A 27 -5.92 1.68 3.47
CA ALA A 27 -5.72 0.28 3.13
C ALA A 27 -6.51 -0.64 4.09
N ASN A 28 -6.48 -0.38 5.40
CA ASN A 28 -7.25 -1.14 6.37
C ASN A 28 -8.76 -1.08 6.06
N HIS A 29 -9.29 0.11 5.78
CA HIS A 29 -10.70 0.29 5.46
C HIS A 29 -11.13 -0.45 4.18
N ILE A 30 -10.30 -0.42 3.13
CA ILE A 30 -10.56 -1.16 1.89
C ILE A 30 -10.60 -2.66 2.15
N LEU A 31 -9.61 -3.19 2.88
CA LEU A 31 -9.55 -4.61 3.21
C LEU A 31 -10.73 -5.05 4.08
N ASP A 32 -11.11 -4.24 5.09
CA ASP A 32 -12.28 -4.52 5.94
C ASP A 32 -13.58 -4.63 5.12
N ILE A 33 -13.77 -3.72 4.15
CA ILE A 33 -14.94 -3.75 3.27
C ILE A 33 -14.91 -4.99 2.36
N ALA A 34 -13.77 -5.27 1.72
CA ALA A 34 -13.63 -6.39 0.81
C ALA A 34 -13.86 -7.74 1.52
N GLU A 35 -13.35 -7.88 2.75
CA GLU A 35 -13.59 -9.03 3.63
C GLU A 35 -15.08 -9.15 4.01
N ALA A 36 -15.69 -8.06 4.46
CA ALA A 36 -17.10 -8.05 4.87
C ALA A 36 -18.05 -8.37 3.71
N GLN A 37 -17.69 -7.99 2.48
CA GLN A 37 -18.44 -8.30 1.27
C GLN A 37 -18.12 -9.68 0.68
N GLY A 38 -17.19 -10.43 1.28
CA GLY A 38 -16.76 -11.75 0.80
C GLY A 38 -15.99 -11.71 -0.52
N GLN A 39 -15.51 -10.54 -0.94
CA GLN A 39 -14.70 -10.34 -2.14
C GLN A 39 -13.24 -10.72 -1.94
N LEU A 40 -12.81 -10.81 -0.67
CA LEU A 40 -11.46 -11.19 -0.30
C LEU A 40 -11.49 -12.24 0.82
N LYS A 41 -10.78 -13.35 0.63
CA LYS A 41 -10.68 -14.49 1.55
C LYS A 41 -9.22 -14.81 1.83
N ARG A 42 -8.93 -15.32 3.02
CA ARG A 42 -7.54 -15.66 3.41
C ARG A 42 -6.88 -16.57 2.37
N GLY A 43 -5.66 -16.23 1.97
CA GLY A 43 -4.94 -16.89 0.88
C GLY A 43 -5.12 -16.23 -0.49
N ASP A 44 -6.10 -15.34 -0.67
CA ASP A 44 -6.23 -14.54 -1.89
C ASP A 44 -5.05 -13.58 -2.07
N VAL A 45 -4.92 -13.02 -3.28
CA VAL A 45 -3.80 -12.19 -3.70
C VAL A 45 -4.22 -10.72 -3.79
N ILE A 46 -3.58 -9.80 -3.10
CA ILE A 46 -3.80 -8.37 -3.29
C ILE A 46 -2.83 -7.85 -4.34
N VAL A 47 -3.33 -7.17 -5.36
CA VAL A 47 -2.48 -6.56 -6.41
C VAL A 47 -2.62 -5.05 -6.37
N CYS A 48 -1.57 -4.35 -5.93
CA CYS A 48 -1.59 -2.89 -5.82
C CYS A 48 -0.57 -2.25 -6.76
N SER A 49 -1.03 -1.42 -7.70
CA SER A 49 -0.15 -0.55 -8.48
C SER A 49 0.20 0.72 -7.68
N SER A 50 1.45 0.83 -7.23
CA SER A 50 1.90 2.01 -6.50
C SER A 50 3.42 2.19 -6.48
N SER A 51 3.88 3.42 -6.65
CA SER A 51 5.25 3.87 -6.34
C SER A 51 5.39 4.54 -4.96
N GLY A 52 4.29 4.65 -4.20
CA GLY A 52 4.18 5.42 -2.97
C GLY A 52 3.89 4.58 -1.73
N ASN A 53 3.52 5.24 -0.64
CA ASN A 53 3.30 4.59 0.66
C ASN A 53 2.10 3.64 0.69
N ARG A 54 1.19 3.74 -0.31
CA ARG A 54 0.08 2.80 -0.47
C ARG A 54 0.60 1.36 -0.60
N GLY A 55 1.66 1.13 -1.38
CA GLY A 55 2.24 -0.21 -1.54
C GLY A 55 2.74 -0.78 -0.21
N CYS A 56 3.42 0.03 0.61
CA CYS A 56 3.87 -0.39 1.94
C CYS A 56 2.70 -0.72 2.87
N SER A 57 1.65 0.10 2.86
CA SER A 57 0.44 -0.13 3.67
C SER A 57 -0.26 -1.44 3.32
N PHE A 58 -0.42 -1.74 2.03
CA PHE A 58 -0.99 -3.03 1.61
C PHE A 58 -0.04 -4.20 1.87
N ALA A 59 1.27 -4.02 1.71
CA ALA A 59 2.25 -5.06 2.02
C ALA A 59 2.17 -5.49 3.49
N ILE A 60 2.18 -4.54 4.43
CA ILE A 60 2.13 -4.87 5.86
C ILE A 60 0.76 -5.42 6.28
N LEU A 61 -0.33 -4.73 5.91
CA LEU A 61 -1.68 -5.13 6.35
C LEU A 61 -2.13 -6.42 5.66
N GLY A 62 -1.84 -6.57 4.37
CA GLY A 62 -2.20 -7.74 3.59
C GLY A 62 -1.53 -9.01 4.12
N ASN A 63 -0.22 -8.94 4.39
CA ASN A 63 0.52 -10.08 4.92
C ASN A 63 0.07 -10.47 6.35
N ILE A 64 -0.21 -9.51 7.22
CA ILE A 64 -0.72 -9.79 8.58
C ILE A 64 -2.07 -10.52 8.53
N ARG A 65 -2.93 -10.18 7.56
CA ARG A 65 -4.24 -10.82 7.36
C ARG A 65 -4.17 -12.16 6.61
N GLY A 66 -3.00 -12.52 6.11
CA GLY A 66 -2.73 -13.79 5.43
C GLY A 66 -3.08 -13.80 3.95
N TYR A 67 -2.97 -12.65 3.29
CA TYR A 67 -3.02 -12.52 1.83
C TYR A 67 -1.63 -12.56 1.24
N GLN A 68 -1.51 -13.03 0.01
CA GLN A 68 -0.32 -12.75 -0.79
C GLN A 68 -0.40 -11.32 -1.29
N VAL A 69 0.69 -10.56 -1.27
CA VAL A 69 0.67 -9.16 -1.73
C VAL A 69 1.66 -8.97 -2.86
N VAL A 70 1.17 -8.45 -3.98
CA VAL A 70 1.95 -8.09 -5.16
C VAL A 70 1.87 -6.59 -5.36
N ILE A 71 3.01 -5.92 -5.33
CA ILE A 71 3.13 -4.49 -5.63
C ILE A 71 3.73 -4.31 -7.02
N VAL A 72 2.95 -3.71 -7.90
CA VAL A 72 3.42 -3.31 -9.24
C VAL A 72 3.87 -1.86 -9.18
N THR A 73 5.13 -1.61 -9.51
CA THR A 73 5.73 -0.28 -9.48
C THR A 73 6.51 0.00 -10.76
N SER A 74 6.87 1.27 -10.97
CA SER A 74 7.74 1.68 -12.07
C SER A 74 9.22 1.66 -11.70
N GLU A 75 10.11 1.66 -12.70
CA GLU A 75 11.56 1.83 -12.52
C GLU A 75 11.96 3.13 -11.81
N LYS A 76 11.08 4.15 -11.83
CA LYS A 76 11.27 5.41 -11.06
C LYS A 76 11.15 5.24 -9.54
N CYS A 77 10.66 4.10 -9.05
CA CYS A 77 10.56 3.85 -7.61
C CYS A 77 11.94 3.53 -7.04
N SER A 78 12.32 4.20 -5.96
CA SER A 78 13.64 4.06 -5.36
C SER A 78 13.91 2.62 -4.91
N ILE A 79 15.17 2.20 -5.00
CA ILE A 79 15.58 0.84 -4.61
C ILE A 79 15.32 0.61 -3.12
N GLU A 80 15.51 1.63 -2.27
CA GLU A 80 15.22 1.57 -0.84
C GLU A 80 13.75 1.25 -0.58
N LYS A 81 12.84 1.88 -1.35
CA LYS A 81 11.40 1.62 -1.21
C LYS A 81 11.03 0.23 -1.71
N GLN A 82 11.59 -0.21 -2.84
CA GLN A 82 11.39 -1.57 -3.33
C GLN A 82 11.88 -2.61 -2.31
N ASN A 83 13.06 -2.39 -1.71
CA ASN A 83 13.63 -3.27 -0.70
C ASN A 83 12.79 -3.27 0.58
N HIS A 84 12.27 -2.11 1.01
CA HIS A 84 11.37 -2.02 2.14
C HIS A 84 10.09 -2.83 1.92
N ILE A 85 9.48 -2.73 0.74
CA ILE A 85 8.27 -3.51 0.40
C ILE A 85 8.58 -5.02 0.36
N LYS A 86 9.72 -5.43 -0.21
CA LYS A 86 10.16 -6.83 -0.21
C LYS A 86 10.39 -7.35 1.22
N ALA A 87 10.98 -6.53 2.09
CA ALA A 87 11.20 -6.88 3.50
C ALA A 87 9.89 -7.04 4.28
N LEU A 88 8.80 -6.43 3.82
CA LEU A 88 7.44 -6.64 4.32
C LEU A 88 6.76 -7.89 3.75
N ASN A 89 7.51 -8.80 3.10
CA ASN A 89 7.03 -10.03 2.44
C ASN A 89 6.05 -9.80 1.28
N ALA A 90 6.14 -8.68 0.57
CA ALA A 90 5.39 -8.47 -0.67
C ALA A 90 6.27 -8.74 -1.90
N GLU A 91 5.69 -9.32 -2.94
CA GLU A 91 6.32 -9.41 -4.25
C GLU A 91 6.36 -8.00 -4.88
N VAL A 92 7.47 -7.66 -5.52
CA VAL A 92 7.62 -6.37 -6.22
C VAL A 92 7.90 -6.64 -7.68
N ILE A 93 6.96 -6.23 -8.54
CA ILE A 93 7.10 -6.27 -9.99
C ILE A 93 7.43 -4.86 -10.46
N VAL A 94 8.58 -4.71 -11.09
CA VAL A 94 9.01 -3.43 -11.69
C VAL A 94 8.74 -3.48 -13.19
N VAL A 95 7.98 -2.52 -13.68
CA VAL A 95 7.67 -2.38 -15.11
C VAL A 95 7.90 -0.94 -15.57
N ASP A 96 7.76 -0.68 -16.86
CA ASP A 96 7.83 0.66 -17.43
C ASP A 96 6.83 1.64 -16.76
N HIS A 97 7.26 2.88 -16.49
CA HIS A 97 6.43 3.89 -15.83
C HIS A 97 5.10 4.19 -16.53
N ASP A 98 5.03 4.08 -17.84
CA ASP A 98 3.78 4.36 -18.56
C ASP A 98 2.82 3.16 -18.52
N ARG A 99 3.29 2.01 -18.00
CA ARG A 99 2.54 0.75 -17.99
C ARG A 99 2.20 0.20 -16.61
N TYR A 100 2.76 0.71 -15.51
CA TYR A 100 2.57 0.06 -14.19
C TYR A 100 1.12 0.00 -13.70
N MET A 101 0.26 0.94 -14.11
CA MET A 101 -1.16 0.92 -13.78
C MET A 101 -1.94 -0.10 -14.63
N SER A 102 -1.73 -0.10 -15.95
CA SER A 102 -2.39 -1.05 -16.85
C SER A 102 -1.93 -2.48 -16.58
N TYR A 103 -0.62 -2.67 -16.37
CA TYR A 103 -0.04 -3.96 -16.01
C TYR A 103 -0.64 -4.52 -14.72
N GLY A 104 -0.75 -3.71 -13.65
CA GLY A 104 -1.35 -4.18 -12.41
C GLY A 104 -2.82 -4.55 -12.56
N THR A 105 -3.57 -3.83 -13.39
CA THR A 105 -4.96 -4.18 -13.72
C THR A 105 -5.05 -5.52 -14.44
N ASP A 106 -4.21 -5.73 -15.44
CA ASP A 106 -4.20 -6.98 -16.22
C ASP A 106 -3.71 -8.16 -15.36
N TYR A 107 -2.74 -7.91 -14.49
CA TYR A 107 -2.23 -8.90 -13.54
C TYR A 107 -3.30 -9.30 -12.51
N ALA A 108 -4.02 -8.34 -11.93
CA ALA A 108 -5.12 -8.61 -11.01
C ALA A 108 -6.21 -9.48 -11.66
N LYS A 109 -6.60 -9.16 -12.91
CA LYS A 109 -7.56 -9.97 -13.68
C LYS A 109 -7.05 -11.39 -13.91
N LYS A 110 -5.78 -11.57 -14.24
CA LYS A 110 -5.16 -12.88 -14.45
C LYS A 110 -5.17 -13.73 -13.17
N MET A 111 -4.97 -13.10 -12.01
CA MET A 111 -4.97 -13.76 -10.71
C MET A 111 -6.39 -14.00 -10.15
N GLY A 112 -7.43 -13.50 -10.82
CA GLY A 112 -8.82 -13.64 -10.38
C GLY A 112 -9.12 -12.91 -9.08
N THR A 113 -8.45 -11.78 -8.83
CA THR A 113 -8.44 -11.13 -7.50
C THR A 113 -8.81 -9.64 -7.50
N LEU A 114 -8.94 -9.07 -6.30
CA LEU A 114 -9.24 -7.67 -6.05
C LEU A 114 -8.00 -6.76 -6.24
N MET A 115 -8.23 -5.56 -6.79
CA MET A 115 -7.24 -4.47 -6.95
C MET A 115 -7.23 -3.53 -5.74
#